data_AF-A0A511B8F3-F1
#
_entry.id   AF-A0A511B8F3-F1
#
_cell.length_a   1.000
_cell.length_b   1.000
_cell.length_c   1.000
_cell.angle_alpha   90.00
_cell.angle_beta   90.00
_cell.angle_gamma   90.00
#
_symmetry.space_group_name_H-M   'P 1'
#
loop_
_entity.id
_entity.type
_entity.pdbx_description
1 polymer ?
#
loop_
_entity_poly.entity_id
_entity_poly.type
_entity_poly.pdbx_seq_one_letter_code
_entity_poly.pdbx_strand_id
1 'polypeptide(L)'
;MTVLQRRHLLAALTSVAGSAAAGFSSASAEDYAAFLASIRSQALAQGLSPSIVSQALSLTKQPNASVLKLDRHQPEFTLTWVQYRDRVLPESRFAKGRSVYAAQQAVMSPISARFGCDDRAVMGIWGLESGFGAHDGTYSVIDALATLAFDGRRSAFFRNELMKALQILNDGDIAPAAMIGSYAGAMGQAQFMPSAYLRYAADGDGDGKRNIWTSEPDVFASIANYLGKCGWQRNEPWGQEITLTKVLDKAEIGRTRQRTLAEWMALGVRRVDGTAFSQSNVKGAVVQPDGPGTQAFMVYHNFNVIRRYNPSDYYALGVGLLGTGIVSA
;
A
#
# COMPACT_ATOMS: atom_id res chain seq x y z
N MET A 1 27.41 -28.86 24.75
CA MET A 1 28.21 -28.43 23.58
C MET A 1 27.84 -26.98 23.26
N THR A 2 28.33 -26.06 24.09
CA THR A 2 29.42 -25.11 23.80
C THR A 2 28.87 -23.82 23.18
N VAL A 3 28.53 -22.91 24.09
CA VAL A 3 28.37 -21.47 23.87
C VAL A 3 29.66 -20.91 23.28
N LEU A 4 29.58 -20.11 22.22
CA LEU A 4 30.67 -19.22 21.83
C LEU A 4 30.15 -17.80 21.61
N GLN A 5 30.42 -16.97 22.61
CA GLN A 5 30.57 -15.53 22.50
C GLN A 5 31.79 -15.19 21.62
N ARG A 6 31.69 -14.14 20.80
CA ARG A 6 32.85 -13.35 20.31
C ARG A 6 32.42 -11.87 20.33
N ARG A 7 32.75 -11.15 21.41
CA ARG A 7 33.95 -10.33 21.61
C ARG A 7 34.04 -9.13 20.68
N HIS A 8 33.68 -7.99 21.26
CA HIS A 8 34.02 -6.64 20.83
C HIS A 8 35.54 -6.49 20.65
N LEU A 9 35.95 -5.83 19.56
CA LEU A 9 37.28 -5.27 19.39
C LEU A 9 37.12 -3.83 18.91
N LEU A 10 37.41 -2.90 19.82
CA LEU A 10 37.77 -1.52 19.50
C LEU A 10 39.08 -1.54 18.71
N ALA A 11 39.12 -0.81 17.60
CA ALA A 11 40.37 -0.41 16.95
C ALA A 11 40.27 1.05 16.47
N ALA A 12 41.11 1.86 17.11
CA ALA A 12 41.64 3.19 16.79
C ALA A 12 41.07 3.97 15.58
N LEU A 13 40.54 5.16 15.91
CA LEU A 13 40.41 6.32 15.02
C LEU A 13 41.80 6.80 14.57
N THR A 14 42.01 6.87 13.26
CA THR A 14 42.94 7.83 12.64
C THR A 14 42.14 8.67 11.65
N SER A 15 42.09 9.97 11.92
CA SER A 15 41.47 11.00 11.12
C SER A 15 42.35 11.35 9.92
N VAL A 16 41.84 11.13 8.71
CA VAL A 16 42.24 11.92 7.53
C VAL A 16 40.97 12.55 6.97
N ALA A 17 40.85 13.85 7.17
CA ALA A 17 39.86 14.69 6.53
C ALA A 17 40.19 14.75 5.03
N GLY A 18 39.41 14.04 4.22
CA GLY A 18 39.36 14.20 2.78
C GLY A 18 37.93 14.53 2.38
N SER A 19 37.64 15.80 2.14
CA SER A 19 36.39 16.23 1.50
C SER A 19 36.38 15.75 0.06
N ALA A 20 35.97 14.50 -0.17
CA ALA A 20 35.53 14.06 -1.48
C ALA A 20 34.08 14.50 -1.65
N ALA A 21 33.88 15.66 -2.25
CA ALA A 21 32.63 15.90 -2.97
C ALA A 21 32.52 14.80 -4.02
N ALA A 22 31.66 13.80 -3.77
CA ALA A 22 31.36 12.75 -4.72
C ALA A 22 30.62 13.39 -5.91
N GLY A 23 31.39 13.95 -6.83
CA GLY A 23 30.90 14.29 -8.16
C GLY A 23 30.45 12.99 -8.81
N PHE A 24 29.18 12.94 -9.24
CA PHE A 24 28.74 11.89 -10.14
C PHE A 24 29.68 11.88 -11.35
N SER A 25 30.32 10.73 -11.61
CA SER A 25 31.21 10.54 -12.76
C SER A 25 30.45 10.85 -14.06
N SER A 26 31.08 11.54 -15.01
CA SER A 26 30.50 11.81 -16.35
C SER A 26 30.01 10.54 -17.04
N ALA A 27 30.69 9.40 -16.80
CA ALA A 27 30.28 8.09 -17.32
C ALA A 27 28.89 7.68 -16.82
N SER A 28 28.56 7.95 -15.54
CA SER A 28 27.23 7.61 -14.98
C SER A 28 26.09 8.45 -15.56
N ALA A 29 26.38 9.68 -15.99
CA ALA A 29 25.41 10.55 -16.63
C ALA A 29 25.18 10.15 -18.10
N GLU A 30 26.25 9.81 -18.83
CA GLU A 30 26.18 9.27 -20.19
C GLU A 30 25.42 7.93 -20.23
N ASP A 31 25.70 7.03 -19.28
CA ASP A 31 25.02 5.75 -19.14
C ASP A 31 23.51 5.92 -18.87
N TYR A 32 23.14 6.90 -18.02
CA TYR A 32 21.73 7.18 -17.74
C TYR A 32 21.01 7.78 -18.95
N ALA A 33 21.67 8.69 -19.68
CA ALA A 33 21.10 9.25 -20.91
C ALA A 33 20.88 8.16 -21.98
N ALA A 34 21.82 7.24 -22.15
CA ALA A 34 21.68 6.08 -23.03
C ALA A 34 20.53 5.15 -22.58
N PHE A 35 20.41 4.92 -21.27
CA PHE A 35 19.28 4.18 -20.69
C PHE A 35 17.93 4.84 -21.03
N LEU A 36 17.78 6.14 -20.79
CA LEU A 36 16.54 6.88 -21.12
C LEU A 36 16.25 6.87 -22.63
N ALA A 37 17.28 6.94 -23.47
CA ALA A 37 17.13 6.79 -24.92
C ALA A 37 16.59 5.40 -25.30
N SER A 38 17.02 4.34 -24.59
CA SER A 38 16.48 2.98 -24.77
C SER A 38 15.00 2.89 -24.39
N ILE A 39 14.60 3.56 -23.29
CA ILE A 39 13.20 3.62 -22.85
C ILE A 39 12.35 4.36 -23.87
N ARG A 40 12.85 5.51 -24.37
CA ARG A 40 12.20 6.27 -25.43
C ARG A 40 11.97 5.42 -26.68
N SER A 41 13.02 4.76 -27.17
CA SER A 41 12.92 3.90 -28.36
C SER A 41 11.87 2.80 -28.17
N GLN A 42 11.87 2.13 -27.01
CA GLN A 42 10.88 1.12 -26.67
C GLN A 42 9.44 1.67 -26.61
N ALA A 43 9.25 2.84 -26.00
CA ALA A 43 7.95 3.51 -25.90
C ALA A 43 7.39 3.89 -27.28
N LEU A 44 8.22 4.47 -28.14
CA LEU A 44 7.83 4.83 -29.51
C LEU A 44 7.49 3.59 -30.35
N ALA A 45 8.26 2.52 -30.20
CA ALA A 45 7.97 1.24 -30.87
C ALA A 45 6.64 0.61 -30.42
N GLN A 46 6.16 0.94 -29.21
CA GLN A 46 4.84 0.55 -28.70
C GLN A 46 3.72 1.51 -29.12
N GLY A 47 4.01 2.52 -29.95
CA GLY A 47 3.04 3.48 -30.46
C GLY A 47 2.72 4.64 -29.52
N LEU A 48 3.50 4.84 -28.45
CA LEU A 48 3.30 5.98 -27.55
C LEU A 48 3.69 7.30 -28.23
N SER A 49 2.96 8.36 -27.91
CA SER A 49 3.14 9.69 -28.49
C SER A 49 4.55 10.24 -28.23
N PRO A 50 5.28 10.68 -29.28
CA PRO A 50 6.61 11.27 -29.11
C PRO A 50 6.65 12.48 -28.18
N SER A 51 5.62 13.33 -28.23
CA SER A 51 5.56 14.54 -27.39
C SER A 51 5.40 14.18 -25.91
N ILE A 52 4.51 13.23 -25.60
CA ILE A 52 4.28 12.76 -24.23
C ILE A 52 5.51 12.07 -23.67
N VAL A 53 6.11 11.14 -24.43
CA VAL A 53 7.32 10.43 -23.99
C VAL A 53 8.48 11.41 -23.77
N SER A 54 8.65 12.40 -24.66
CA SER A 54 9.67 13.43 -24.49
C SER A 54 9.42 14.29 -23.24
N GLN A 55 8.18 14.74 -23.03
CA GLN A 55 7.81 15.53 -21.85
C GLN A 55 8.02 14.75 -20.56
N ALA A 56 7.55 13.50 -20.49
CA ALA A 56 7.69 12.64 -19.32
C ALA A 56 9.15 12.36 -18.97
N LEU A 57 9.96 11.90 -19.94
CA LEU A 57 11.37 11.56 -19.69
C LEU A 57 12.23 12.80 -19.42
N SER A 58 11.77 14.00 -19.79
CA SER A 58 12.47 15.25 -19.42
C SER A 58 12.45 15.55 -17.92
N LEU A 59 11.55 14.91 -17.16
CA LEU A 59 11.42 15.05 -15.71
C LEU A 59 12.55 14.36 -14.94
N THR A 60 13.36 13.55 -15.62
CA THR A 60 14.48 12.83 -15.03
C THR A 60 15.73 13.01 -15.89
N LYS A 61 16.79 13.58 -15.29
CA LYS A 61 18.05 13.87 -15.99
C LYS A 61 19.22 13.05 -15.47
N GLN A 62 19.10 12.55 -14.25
CA GLN A 62 20.08 11.73 -13.55
C GLN A 62 19.35 10.89 -12.48
N PRO A 63 19.92 9.76 -12.03
CA PRO A 63 19.31 8.96 -10.98
C PRO A 63 19.06 9.77 -9.70
N ASN A 64 17.85 9.67 -9.14
CA ASN A 64 17.45 10.39 -7.95
C ASN A 64 18.07 9.78 -6.68
N ALA A 65 19.05 10.48 -6.09
CA ALA A 65 19.76 10.01 -4.90
C ALA A 65 18.85 9.75 -3.68
N SER A 66 17.77 10.52 -3.52
CA SER A 66 16.81 10.32 -2.41
C SER A 66 16.00 9.06 -2.60
N VAL A 67 15.58 8.76 -3.83
CA VAL A 67 14.90 7.50 -4.19
C VAL A 67 15.82 6.30 -3.92
N LEU A 68 17.09 6.37 -4.36
CA LEU A 68 18.08 5.31 -4.11
C LEU A 68 18.34 5.09 -2.62
N LYS A 69 18.43 6.18 -1.85
CA LYS A 69 18.61 6.10 -0.39
C LYS A 69 17.43 5.39 0.27
N LEU A 70 16.20 5.73 -0.12
CA LEU A 70 14.99 5.11 0.43
C LEU A 70 14.84 3.64 0.03
N ASP A 71 15.19 3.27 -1.21
CA ASP A 71 15.18 1.87 -1.65
C ASP A 71 16.18 0.98 -0.90
N ARG A 72 17.33 1.56 -0.54
CA ARG A 72 18.39 0.87 0.23
C ARG A 72 18.09 0.81 1.73
N HIS A 73 17.16 1.63 2.22
CA HIS A 73 16.85 1.70 3.64
C HIS A 73 16.01 0.48 4.06
N GLN A 74 16.67 -0.50 4.69
CA GLN A 74 16.02 -1.60 5.40
C GLN A 74 16.01 -1.25 6.89
N PRO A 75 14.86 -0.93 7.51
CA PRO A 75 14.82 -0.71 8.94
C PRO A 75 15.30 -1.97 9.69
N GLU A 76 16.28 -1.82 10.57
CA GLU A 76 16.84 -2.93 11.36
C GLU A 76 15.86 -3.48 12.41
N PHE A 77 14.74 -2.79 12.66
CA PHE A 77 13.71 -3.19 13.62
C PHE A 77 12.33 -3.29 12.97
N THR A 78 11.67 -4.44 13.16
CA THR A 78 10.25 -4.62 12.86
C THR A 78 9.42 -4.17 14.05
N LEU A 79 8.44 -3.28 13.83
CA LEU A 79 7.51 -2.82 14.86
C LEU A 79 6.66 -4.00 15.39
N THR A 80 6.31 -3.97 16.67
CA THR A 80 5.18 -4.77 17.18
C THR A 80 3.88 -4.24 16.60
N TRP A 81 2.82 -5.05 16.63
CA TRP A 81 1.49 -4.62 16.19
C TRP A 81 1.00 -3.42 16.98
N VAL A 82 1.18 -3.42 18.31
CA VAL A 82 0.80 -2.26 19.14
C VAL A 82 1.51 -0.99 18.67
N GLN A 83 2.83 -1.05 18.44
CA GLN A 83 3.60 0.10 17.96
C GLN A 83 3.16 0.57 16.56
N TYR A 84 2.91 -0.38 15.64
CA TYR A 84 2.41 -0.06 14.31
C TYR A 84 1.02 0.57 14.38
N ARG A 85 0.10 -0.05 15.10
CA ARG A 85 -1.29 0.40 15.32
C ARG A 85 -1.30 1.81 15.88
N ASP A 86 -0.59 2.08 16.96
CA ASP A 86 -0.61 3.40 17.61
C ASP A 86 -0.02 4.50 16.71
N ARG A 87 0.93 4.14 15.84
CA ARG A 87 1.51 5.05 14.84
C ARG A 87 0.55 5.35 13.69
N VAL A 88 -0.15 4.34 13.17
CA VAL A 88 -0.97 4.48 11.94
C VAL A 88 -2.45 4.71 12.22
N LEU A 89 -2.92 4.45 13.43
CA LEU A 89 -4.30 4.62 13.86
C LEU A 89 -4.42 5.54 15.09
N PRO A 90 -3.80 6.74 15.11
CA PRO A 90 -4.07 7.70 16.17
C PRO A 90 -5.51 8.20 16.08
N GLU A 91 -6.10 8.60 17.21
CA GLU A 91 -7.49 9.11 17.26
C GLU A 91 -7.73 10.29 16.32
N SER A 92 -6.71 11.13 16.08
CA SER A 92 -6.78 12.22 15.10
C SER A 92 -7.12 11.74 13.69
N ARG A 93 -6.67 10.54 13.29
CA ARG A 93 -6.99 9.94 12.00
C ARG A 93 -8.44 9.47 11.94
N PHE A 94 -8.95 8.88 13.02
CA PHE A 94 -10.37 8.51 13.10
C PHE A 94 -11.29 9.74 13.06
N ALA A 95 -10.95 10.78 13.83
CA ALA A 95 -11.71 12.03 13.84
C ALA A 95 -11.76 12.69 12.45
N LYS A 96 -10.61 12.78 11.76
CA LYS A 96 -10.55 13.29 10.39
C LYS A 96 -11.35 12.40 9.43
N GLY A 97 -11.21 11.08 9.54
CA GLY A 97 -11.91 10.12 8.70
C GLY A 97 -13.43 10.22 8.84
N ARG A 98 -13.96 10.35 10.06
CA ARG A 98 -15.40 10.58 10.31
C ARG A 98 -15.89 11.87 9.66
N SER A 99 -15.13 12.96 9.82
CA SER A 99 -15.48 14.26 9.20
C SER A 99 -15.50 14.18 7.68
N VAL A 100 -14.50 13.55 7.05
CA VAL A 100 -14.43 13.40 5.60
C VAL A 100 -15.51 12.45 5.08
N TYR A 101 -15.75 11.33 5.77
CA TYR A 101 -16.79 10.38 5.38
C TYR A 101 -18.17 11.05 5.42
N ALA A 102 -18.49 11.80 6.47
CA ALA A 102 -19.75 12.53 6.55
C ALA A 102 -19.94 13.52 5.39
N ALA A 103 -18.87 14.17 4.92
CA ALA A 103 -18.91 15.08 3.77
C ALA A 103 -19.04 14.34 2.42
N GLN A 104 -18.45 13.15 2.30
CA GLN A 104 -18.34 12.42 1.03
C GLN A 104 -19.29 11.22 0.89
N GLN A 105 -20.05 10.86 1.93
CA GLN A 105 -20.87 9.66 1.94
C GLN A 105 -21.83 9.59 0.74
N ALA A 106 -22.49 10.70 0.40
CA ALA A 106 -23.43 10.76 -0.72
C ALA A 106 -22.77 10.47 -2.08
N VAL A 107 -21.48 10.76 -2.22
CA VAL A 107 -20.68 10.48 -3.42
C VAL A 107 -20.09 9.07 -3.35
N MET A 108 -19.51 8.70 -2.21
CA MET A 108 -18.80 7.43 -2.01
C MET A 108 -19.74 6.23 -2.06
N SER A 109 -20.86 6.24 -1.33
CA SER A 109 -21.67 5.03 -1.15
C SER A 109 -22.21 4.45 -2.47
N PRO A 110 -22.75 5.27 -3.40
CA PRO A 110 -23.16 4.77 -4.72
C PRO A 110 -21.98 4.18 -5.53
N ILE A 111 -20.81 4.82 -5.47
CA ILE A 111 -19.59 4.36 -6.17
C ILE A 111 -19.10 3.03 -5.60
N SER A 112 -18.96 2.92 -4.28
CA SER A 112 -18.54 1.67 -3.61
C SER A 112 -19.49 0.52 -3.96
N ALA A 113 -20.81 0.78 -3.91
CA ALA A 113 -21.82 -0.22 -4.25
C ALA A 113 -21.76 -0.65 -5.72
N ARG A 114 -21.55 0.30 -6.65
CA ARG A 114 -21.40 0.03 -8.09
C ARG A 114 -20.29 -0.98 -8.37
N PHE A 115 -19.21 -0.95 -7.60
CA PHE A 115 -18.07 -1.86 -7.74
C PHE A 115 -18.10 -3.08 -6.81
N GLY A 116 -19.19 -3.32 -6.08
CA GLY A 116 -19.30 -4.49 -5.22
C GLY A 116 -18.46 -4.40 -3.94
N CYS A 117 -18.19 -3.19 -3.43
CA CYS A 117 -17.42 -2.94 -2.22
C CYS A 117 -18.27 -2.26 -1.13
N ASP A 118 -17.73 -2.20 0.09
CA ASP A 118 -18.30 -1.43 1.20
C ASP A 118 -17.42 -0.20 1.52
N ASP A 119 -18.07 0.92 1.89
CA ASP A 119 -17.41 2.20 2.21
C ASP A 119 -16.32 2.06 3.28
N ARG A 120 -16.53 1.17 4.26
CA ARG A 120 -15.56 0.86 5.31
C ARG A 120 -14.20 0.52 4.72
N ALA A 121 -14.17 -0.35 3.71
CA ALA A 121 -12.92 -0.79 3.11
C ALA A 121 -12.26 0.34 2.31
N VAL A 122 -13.06 1.13 1.57
CA VAL A 122 -12.58 2.28 0.80
C VAL A 122 -11.98 3.34 1.73
N MET A 123 -12.70 3.75 2.78
CA MET A 123 -12.22 4.69 3.79
C MET A 123 -10.97 4.19 4.52
N GLY A 124 -10.93 2.90 4.87
CA GLY A 124 -9.78 2.29 5.53
C GLY A 124 -8.51 2.36 4.66
N ILE A 125 -8.61 2.02 3.37
CA ILE A 125 -7.49 2.10 2.43
C ILE A 125 -7.10 3.55 2.18
N TRP A 126 -8.04 4.43 1.83
CA TRP A 126 -7.76 5.83 1.54
C TRP A 126 -7.11 6.56 2.73
N GLY A 127 -7.55 6.26 3.94
CA GLY A 127 -6.96 6.79 5.16
C GLY A 127 -5.54 6.28 5.46
N LEU A 128 -5.22 5.03 5.11
CA LEU A 128 -3.89 4.47 5.31
C LEU A 128 -2.90 4.86 4.21
N GLU A 129 -3.35 4.90 2.97
CA GLU A 129 -2.50 5.17 1.80
C GLU A 129 -2.11 6.64 1.70
N SER A 130 -3.05 7.56 1.92
CA SER A 130 -2.82 8.99 1.70
C SER A 130 -3.31 9.89 2.83
N GLY A 131 -3.84 9.34 3.91
CA GLY A 131 -4.43 10.15 4.98
C GLY A 131 -5.63 10.95 4.47
N PHE A 132 -6.46 10.33 3.64
CA PHE A 132 -7.61 10.96 2.97
C PHE A 132 -7.20 12.07 2.00
N GLY A 133 -6.19 11.79 1.16
CA GLY A 133 -5.68 12.73 0.15
C GLY A 133 -4.71 13.80 0.66
N ALA A 134 -4.38 13.82 1.95
CA ALA A 134 -3.41 14.75 2.51
C ALA A 134 -1.96 14.49 2.05
N HIS A 135 -1.66 13.25 1.63
CA HIS A 135 -0.33 12.83 1.19
C HIS A 135 -0.44 11.83 0.02
N ASP A 136 -0.34 12.29 -1.21
CA ASP A 136 -0.30 11.44 -2.41
C ASP A 136 1.12 11.19 -2.94
N GLY A 137 2.12 11.81 -2.28
CA GLY A 137 3.54 11.65 -2.55
C GLY A 137 4.20 12.97 -2.94
N THR A 138 5.52 12.95 -3.05
CA THR A 138 6.32 14.14 -3.40
C THR A 138 7.30 13.89 -4.54
N TYR A 139 7.35 12.66 -5.05
CA TYR A 139 8.23 12.26 -6.13
C TYR A 139 7.46 12.26 -7.46
N SER A 140 8.10 12.73 -8.53
CA SER A 140 7.65 12.39 -9.88
C SER A 140 7.74 10.88 -10.05
N VAL A 141 6.64 10.25 -10.45
CA VAL A 141 6.58 8.80 -10.66
C VAL A 141 7.55 8.37 -11.77
N ILE A 142 7.67 9.19 -12.82
CA ILE A 142 8.60 8.92 -13.92
C ILE A 142 10.05 8.93 -13.43
N ASP A 143 10.43 9.93 -12.64
CA ASP A 143 11.78 10.03 -12.07
C ASP A 143 12.11 8.88 -11.11
N ALA A 144 11.17 8.54 -10.22
CA ALA A 144 11.32 7.43 -9.29
C ALA A 144 11.50 6.09 -10.01
N LEU A 145 10.60 5.77 -10.96
CA LEU A 145 10.64 4.50 -11.68
C LEU A 145 11.83 4.39 -12.62
N ALA A 146 12.23 5.47 -13.30
CA ALA A 146 13.43 5.49 -14.14
C ALA A 146 14.71 5.28 -13.31
N THR A 147 14.79 5.95 -12.16
CA THR A 147 15.90 5.78 -11.21
C THR A 147 16.03 4.32 -10.76
N LEU A 148 14.93 3.70 -10.33
CA LEU A 148 14.93 2.31 -9.83
C LEU A 148 15.08 1.26 -10.93
N ALA A 149 14.61 1.56 -12.15
CA ALA A 149 14.85 0.73 -13.32
C ALA A 149 16.34 0.72 -13.71
N PHE A 150 17.04 1.84 -13.50
CA PHE A 150 18.47 1.97 -13.78
C PHE A 150 19.38 1.35 -12.72
N ASP A 151 19.07 1.49 -11.41
CA ASP A 151 19.93 1.03 -10.29
C ASP A 151 20.23 -0.48 -10.29
N GLY A 152 19.35 -1.31 -10.86
CA GLY A 152 19.64 -2.73 -11.13
C GLY A 152 19.01 -3.75 -10.18
N ARG A 153 18.70 -3.42 -8.92
CA ARG A 153 18.21 -4.40 -7.91
C ARG A 153 16.92 -5.11 -8.31
N ARG A 154 15.96 -4.38 -8.88
CA ARG A 154 14.66 -4.87 -9.38
C ARG A 154 14.34 -4.26 -10.75
N SER A 155 15.37 -4.07 -11.57
CA SER A 155 15.31 -3.28 -12.81
C SER A 155 14.18 -3.72 -13.75
N ALA A 156 14.00 -5.02 -13.97
CA ALA A 156 12.95 -5.55 -14.84
C ALA A 156 11.53 -5.17 -14.38
N PHE A 157 11.28 -5.23 -13.06
CA PHE A 157 10.00 -4.82 -12.49
C PHE A 157 9.76 -3.33 -12.68
N PHE A 158 10.72 -2.48 -12.30
CA PHE A 158 10.56 -1.03 -12.40
C PHE A 158 10.55 -0.52 -13.84
N ARG A 159 11.28 -1.16 -14.76
CA ARG A 159 11.17 -0.88 -16.20
C ARG A 159 9.76 -1.18 -16.71
N ASN A 160 9.17 -2.30 -16.29
CA ASN A 160 7.80 -2.66 -16.66
C ASN A 160 6.74 -1.70 -16.07
N GLU A 161 6.97 -1.14 -14.88
CA GLU A 161 6.10 -0.12 -14.30
C GLU A 161 6.31 1.25 -14.98
N LEU A 162 7.54 1.63 -15.32
CA LEU A 162 7.85 2.86 -16.05
C LEU A 162 7.15 2.88 -17.41
N MET A 163 7.22 1.78 -18.16
CA MET A 163 6.52 1.66 -19.45
C MET A 163 5.00 1.83 -19.30
N LYS A 164 4.41 1.30 -18.22
CA LYS A 164 2.98 1.47 -17.93
C LYS A 164 2.64 2.89 -17.49
N ALA A 165 3.52 3.56 -16.74
CA ALA A 165 3.36 4.97 -16.40
C ALA A 165 3.33 5.84 -17.67
N LEU A 166 4.22 5.58 -18.64
CA LEU A 166 4.21 6.25 -19.93
C LEU A 166 2.91 5.98 -20.72
N GLN A 167 2.37 4.77 -20.67
CA GLN A 167 1.05 4.47 -21.25
C GLN A 167 -0.05 5.32 -20.61
N ILE A 168 -0.10 5.42 -19.29
CA ILE A 168 -1.12 6.22 -18.58
C ILE A 168 -1.03 7.69 -18.98
N LEU A 169 0.18 8.24 -19.09
CA LEU A 169 0.38 9.61 -19.57
C LEU A 169 -0.08 9.78 -21.02
N ASN A 170 0.10 8.74 -21.85
CA ASN A 170 -0.37 8.73 -23.23
C ASN A 170 -1.89 8.65 -23.33
N ASP A 171 -2.56 7.96 -22.39
CA ASP A 171 -4.02 7.89 -22.30
C ASP A 171 -4.65 9.24 -21.91
N GLY A 172 -3.87 10.16 -21.33
CA GLY A 172 -4.29 11.54 -21.05
C GLY A 172 -5.03 11.73 -19.72
N ASP A 173 -5.01 10.72 -18.85
CA ASP A 173 -5.65 10.76 -17.52
C ASP A 173 -5.02 11.81 -16.58
N ILE A 174 -3.73 12.09 -16.74
CA ILE A 174 -2.98 13.07 -15.94
C ILE A 174 -1.82 13.68 -16.75
N ALA A 175 -1.46 14.93 -16.47
CA ALA A 175 -0.29 15.55 -17.08
C ALA A 175 1.02 14.96 -16.50
N PRO A 176 2.12 14.84 -17.29
CA PRO A 176 3.37 14.27 -16.80
C PRO A 176 3.91 14.87 -15.50
N ALA A 177 3.82 16.19 -15.35
CA ALA A 177 4.30 16.89 -14.15
C ALA A 177 3.41 16.65 -12.92
N ALA A 178 2.14 16.28 -13.12
CA ALA A 178 1.17 16.02 -12.06
C ALA A 178 1.10 14.54 -11.66
N MET A 179 1.79 13.64 -12.40
CA MET A 179 1.89 12.23 -12.03
C MET A 179 2.88 12.05 -10.87
N ILE A 180 2.40 12.35 -9.66
CA ILE A 180 3.14 12.25 -8.41
C ILE A 180 2.82 10.97 -7.64
N GLY A 181 3.76 10.58 -6.77
CA GLY A 181 3.68 9.35 -6.03
C GLY A 181 4.78 9.17 -4.99
N SER A 182 4.84 7.97 -4.44
CA SER A 182 5.90 7.53 -3.54
C SER A 182 7.23 7.35 -4.27
N TYR A 183 8.31 7.26 -3.51
CA TYR A 183 9.65 6.98 -4.03
C TYR A 183 9.74 5.65 -4.79
N ALA A 184 8.79 4.72 -4.58
CA ALA A 184 8.74 3.42 -5.24
C ALA A 184 7.79 3.40 -6.46
N GLY A 185 7.17 4.53 -6.81
CA GLY A 185 6.26 4.67 -7.96
C GLY A 185 4.81 4.28 -7.69
N ALA A 186 4.39 4.20 -6.42
CA ALA A 186 2.98 4.10 -6.07
C ALA A 186 2.32 5.48 -6.23
N MET A 187 1.24 5.58 -6.98
CA MET A 187 0.74 6.85 -7.53
C MET A 187 -0.52 7.34 -6.83
N GLY A 188 -0.63 8.65 -6.69
CA GLY A 188 -1.86 9.33 -6.27
C GLY A 188 -2.37 8.91 -4.90
N GLN A 189 -3.62 9.24 -4.61
CA GLN A 189 -4.22 8.99 -3.30
C GLN A 189 -4.51 7.51 -3.02
N ALA A 190 -4.66 6.71 -4.08
CA ALA A 190 -4.86 5.26 -4.00
C ALA A 190 -3.53 4.49 -3.88
N GLN A 191 -2.37 5.13 -4.08
CA GLN A 191 -1.05 4.51 -4.08
C GLN A 191 -0.96 3.26 -5.00
N PHE A 192 -1.60 3.35 -6.17
CA PHE A 192 -1.50 2.29 -7.18
C PHE A 192 -0.16 2.33 -7.88
N MET A 193 0.50 1.18 -8.02
CA MET A 193 1.52 1.02 -9.06
C MET A 193 0.87 1.21 -10.44
N PRO A 194 1.60 1.68 -11.47
CA PRO A 194 1.08 1.83 -12.83
C PRO A 194 0.36 0.58 -13.38
N SER A 195 0.84 -0.62 -13.06
CA SER A 195 0.16 -1.87 -13.42
C SER A 195 -1.16 -2.11 -12.69
N ALA A 196 -1.30 -1.65 -11.45
CA ALA A 196 -2.58 -1.70 -10.74
C ALA A 196 -3.53 -0.66 -11.34
N TYR A 197 -3.04 0.55 -11.62
CA TYR A 197 -3.82 1.61 -12.26
C TYR A 197 -4.44 1.15 -13.58
N LEU A 198 -3.63 0.64 -14.52
CA LEU A 198 -4.16 0.20 -15.83
C LEU A 198 -5.20 -0.92 -15.72
N ARG A 199 -5.17 -1.72 -14.64
CA ARG A 199 -6.13 -2.81 -14.42
C ARG A 199 -7.38 -2.40 -13.67
N TYR A 200 -7.26 -1.46 -12.74
CA TYR A 200 -8.28 -1.24 -11.70
C TYR A 200 -8.72 0.21 -11.55
N ALA A 201 -7.95 1.19 -12.05
CA ALA A 201 -8.40 2.57 -12.00
C ALA A 201 -9.71 2.72 -12.77
N ALA A 202 -10.63 3.50 -12.22
CA ALA A 202 -11.97 3.65 -12.75
C ALA A 202 -12.45 5.10 -12.64
N ASP A 203 -13.21 5.51 -13.63
CA ASP A 203 -13.86 6.82 -13.72
C ASP A 203 -15.09 6.82 -12.79
N GLY A 204 -15.01 7.61 -11.73
CA GLY A 204 -15.99 7.71 -10.67
C GLY A 204 -17.10 8.71 -10.98
N ASP A 205 -16.78 9.81 -11.65
CA ASP A 205 -17.68 10.95 -11.90
C ASP A 205 -18.19 11.05 -13.35
N GLY A 206 -17.63 10.26 -14.27
CA GLY A 206 -18.05 10.16 -15.67
C GLY A 206 -17.38 11.19 -16.59
N ASP A 207 -16.29 11.84 -16.18
CA ASP A 207 -15.59 12.84 -16.99
C ASP A 207 -14.68 12.24 -18.09
N GLY A 208 -14.57 10.91 -18.13
CA GLY A 208 -13.76 10.16 -19.09
C GLY A 208 -12.32 9.93 -18.64
N LYS A 209 -11.93 10.34 -17.42
CA LYS A 209 -10.59 10.15 -16.86
C LYS A 209 -10.64 9.29 -15.60
N ARG A 210 -9.47 8.77 -15.23
CA ARG A 210 -9.28 8.00 -13.99
C ARG A 210 -8.26 8.71 -13.11
N ASN A 211 -8.57 9.93 -12.70
CA ASN A 211 -7.68 10.82 -11.97
C ASN A 211 -7.61 10.49 -10.47
N ILE A 212 -6.83 9.46 -10.14
CA ILE A 212 -6.59 9.04 -8.74
C ILE A 212 -5.72 10.02 -7.91
N TRP A 213 -5.35 11.17 -8.47
CA TRP A 213 -4.56 12.20 -7.78
C TRP A 213 -5.46 13.24 -7.16
N THR A 214 -6.44 13.76 -7.89
CA THR A 214 -7.25 14.90 -7.42
C THR A 214 -8.76 14.71 -7.53
N SER A 215 -9.27 13.67 -8.20
CA SER A 215 -10.70 13.33 -8.20
C SER A 215 -11.00 12.31 -7.10
N GLU A 216 -11.66 12.76 -6.03
CA GLU A 216 -12.13 11.85 -4.97
C GLU A 216 -13.09 10.76 -5.50
N PRO A 217 -14.07 11.06 -6.38
CA PRO A 217 -14.86 10.03 -7.06
C PRO A 217 -14.00 8.94 -7.72
N ASP A 218 -12.95 9.32 -8.46
CA ASP A 218 -12.07 8.36 -9.15
C ASP A 218 -11.23 7.55 -8.16
N VAL A 219 -10.77 8.16 -7.07
CA VAL A 219 -10.08 7.46 -5.99
C VAL A 219 -10.99 6.40 -5.38
N PHE A 220 -12.24 6.76 -5.05
CA PHE A 220 -13.21 5.83 -4.46
C PHE A 220 -13.56 4.70 -5.43
N ALA A 221 -13.81 5.05 -6.70
CA ALA A 221 -14.10 4.11 -7.77
C ALA A 221 -12.96 3.13 -7.97
N SER A 222 -11.73 3.63 -8.00
CA SER A 222 -10.52 2.83 -8.23
C SER A 222 -10.25 1.86 -7.07
N ILE A 223 -10.35 2.31 -5.82
CA ILE A 223 -10.19 1.44 -4.64
C ILE A 223 -11.30 0.39 -4.60
N ALA A 224 -12.56 0.79 -4.81
CA ALA A 224 -13.69 -0.12 -4.79
C ALA A 224 -13.62 -1.15 -5.93
N ASN A 225 -13.26 -0.73 -7.15
CA ASN A 225 -13.07 -1.62 -8.29
C ASN A 225 -11.95 -2.64 -8.05
N TYR A 226 -10.83 -2.21 -7.46
CA TYR A 226 -9.75 -3.12 -7.07
C TYR A 226 -10.26 -4.21 -6.13
N LEU A 227 -10.93 -3.82 -5.04
CA LEU A 227 -11.42 -4.77 -4.03
C LEU A 227 -12.52 -5.68 -4.61
N GLY A 228 -13.46 -5.13 -5.37
CA GLY A 228 -14.50 -5.89 -6.06
C GLY A 228 -13.93 -6.93 -7.01
N LYS A 229 -12.97 -6.55 -7.87
CA LYS A 229 -12.27 -7.48 -8.78
C LYS A 229 -11.40 -8.50 -8.04
N CYS A 230 -10.91 -8.16 -6.85
CA CYS A 230 -10.20 -9.08 -5.97
C CYS A 230 -11.12 -9.98 -5.15
N GLY A 231 -12.45 -9.87 -5.34
CA GLY A 231 -13.45 -10.76 -4.76
C GLY A 231 -13.99 -10.30 -3.41
N TRP A 232 -14.05 -8.99 -3.13
CA TRP A 232 -14.76 -8.48 -1.95
C TRP A 232 -16.19 -9.00 -1.89
N GLN A 233 -16.62 -9.44 -0.71
CA GLN A 233 -17.99 -9.86 -0.43
C GLN A 233 -18.70 -8.77 0.34
N ARG A 234 -19.65 -8.06 -0.28
CA ARG A 234 -20.39 -7.00 0.39
C ARG A 234 -21.12 -7.52 1.63
N ASN A 235 -21.15 -6.69 2.67
CA ASN A 235 -21.75 -6.99 3.98
C ASN A 235 -21.06 -8.11 4.78
N GLU A 236 -20.07 -8.81 4.23
CA GLU A 236 -19.20 -9.66 5.04
C GLU A 236 -18.18 -8.78 5.78
N PRO A 237 -18.02 -8.90 7.11
CA PRO A 237 -17.00 -8.14 7.83
C PRO A 237 -15.60 -8.59 7.38
N TRP A 238 -14.63 -7.68 7.41
CA TRP A 238 -13.22 -8.07 7.29
C TRP A 238 -12.80 -8.95 8.49
N GLY A 239 -13.29 -8.60 9.68
CA GLY A 239 -12.89 -9.19 10.96
C GLY A 239 -13.34 -8.34 12.14
N GLN A 240 -12.97 -8.77 13.35
CA GLN A 240 -13.22 -8.07 14.61
C GLN A 240 -12.21 -8.50 15.68
N GLU A 241 -11.94 -7.63 16.64
CA GLU A 241 -11.18 -7.99 17.85
C GLU A 241 -11.95 -9.03 18.68
N ILE A 242 -11.22 -9.94 19.29
CA ILE A 242 -11.76 -11.05 20.09
C ILE A 242 -11.01 -11.21 21.40
N THR A 243 -11.67 -11.88 22.35
CA THR A 243 -11.03 -12.32 23.60
C THR A 243 -10.84 -13.83 23.56
N LEU A 244 -9.74 -14.30 24.15
CA LEU A 244 -9.42 -15.72 24.27
C LEU A 244 -9.50 -16.12 25.75
N THR A 245 -10.38 -17.07 26.07
CA THR A 245 -10.47 -17.65 27.43
C THR A 245 -9.48 -18.80 27.65
N LYS A 246 -8.78 -19.22 26.60
CA LYS A 246 -7.76 -20.28 26.61
C LYS A 246 -6.61 -19.84 25.70
N VAL A 247 -5.40 -20.28 26.00
CA VAL A 247 -4.27 -20.11 25.07
C VAL A 247 -4.49 -21.03 23.88
N LEU A 248 -4.41 -20.46 22.66
CA LEU A 248 -4.48 -21.23 21.43
C LEU A 248 -3.07 -21.66 21.01
N ASP A 249 -2.97 -22.87 20.44
CA ASP A 249 -1.72 -23.32 19.82
C ASP A 249 -1.42 -22.47 18.58
N LYS A 250 -0.19 -21.97 18.48
CA LYS A 250 0.29 -21.17 17.35
C LYS A 250 0.18 -21.92 16.02
N ALA A 251 0.30 -23.26 16.02
CA ALA A 251 0.17 -24.07 14.82
C ALA A 251 -1.27 -24.11 14.26
N GLU A 252 -2.25 -23.88 15.14
CA GLU A 252 -3.69 -23.98 14.87
C GLU A 252 -4.32 -22.65 14.48
N ILE A 253 -3.60 -21.53 14.59
CA ILE A 253 -4.06 -20.19 14.23
C ILE A 253 -3.33 -19.64 12.99
N GLY A 254 -3.79 -18.51 12.49
CA GLY A 254 -3.30 -17.86 11.28
C GLY A 254 -4.36 -17.87 10.19
N ARG A 255 -4.28 -16.88 9.28
CA ARG A 255 -5.30 -16.58 8.26
C ARG A 255 -5.74 -17.74 7.35
N THR A 256 -4.96 -18.81 7.25
CA THR A 256 -5.27 -20.03 6.45
C THR A 256 -5.90 -21.16 7.29
N ARG A 257 -5.89 -21.04 8.62
CA ARG A 257 -6.50 -22.00 9.55
C ARG A 257 -7.96 -21.63 9.78
N GLN A 258 -8.81 -21.92 8.80
CA GLN A 258 -10.23 -21.63 8.93
C GLN A 258 -10.96 -22.71 9.73
N ARG A 259 -11.84 -22.25 10.63
CA ARG A 259 -12.81 -23.08 11.35
C ARG A 259 -14.14 -22.33 11.42
N THR A 260 -15.23 -23.05 11.67
CA THR A 260 -16.50 -22.43 12.01
C THR A 260 -16.41 -21.64 13.32
N LEU A 261 -17.24 -20.62 13.50
CA LEU A 261 -17.28 -19.87 14.76
C LEU A 261 -17.65 -20.79 15.94
N ALA A 262 -18.47 -21.82 15.74
CA ALA A 262 -18.76 -22.83 16.74
C ALA A 262 -17.49 -23.55 17.25
N GLU A 263 -16.65 -24.03 16.33
CA GLU A 263 -15.40 -24.70 16.67
C GLU A 263 -14.43 -23.75 17.39
N TRP A 264 -14.33 -22.50 16.93
CA TRP A 264 -13.54 -21.48 17.61
C TRP A 264 -14.05 -21.19 19.03
N MET A 265 -15.36 -21.11 19.22
CA MET A 265 -15.96 -20.92 20.54
C MET A 265 -15.67 -22.09 21.48
N ALA A 266 -15.65 -23.33 20.99
CA ALA A 266 -15.23 -24.50 21.77
C ALA A 266 -13.75 -24.41 22.22
N LEU A 267 -12.91 -23.79 21.40
CA LEU A 267 -11.50 -23.50 21.69
C LEU A 267 -11.30 -22.26 22.59
N GLY A 268 -12.38 -21.60 23.04
CA GLY A 268 -12.31 -20.47 23.98
C GLY A 268 -12.28 -19.10 23.31
N VAL A 269 -12.57 -19.01 22.01
CA VAL A 269 -12.73 -17.72 21.32
C VAL A 269 -14.08 -17.10 21.70
N ARG A 270 -14.09 -15.80 22.05
CA ARG A 270 -15.28 -15.02 22.35
C ARG A 270 -15.21 -13.66 21.64
N ARG A 271 -16.34 -12.98 21.53
CA ARG A 271 -16.35 -11.57 21.16
C ARG A 271 -15.58 -10.74 22.19
N VAL A 272 -15.18 -9.52 21.83
CA VAL A 272 -14.41 -8.63 22.72
C VAL A 272 -15.11 -8.32 24.05
N ASP A 273 -16.45 -8.36 24.06
CA ASP A 273 -17.30 -8.18 25.25
C ASP A 273 -17.46 -9.48 26.09
N GLY A 274 -16.79 -10.57 25.70
CA GLY A 274 -16.86 -11.88 26.35
C GLY A 274 -18.04 -12.75 25.90
N THR A 275 -18.98 -12.22 25.10
CA THR A 275 -20.16 -12.97 24.65
C THR A 275 -19.83 -13.95 23.51
N ALA A 276 -20.75 -14.89 23.26
CA ALA A 276 -20.67 -15.84 22.15
C ALA A 276 -20.99 -15.18 20.80
N PHE A 277 -20.44 -15.72 19.72
CA PHE A 277 -20.86 -15.35 18.37
C PHE A 277 -22.25 -15.91 18.08
N SER A 278 -23.11 -15.10 17.45
CA SER A 278 -24.47 -15.51 17.07
C SER A 278 -24.51 -16.42 15.83
N GLN A 279 -23.55 -16.29 14.91
CA GLN A 279 -23.52 -17.01 13.63
C GLN A 279 -22.57 -18.22 13.66
N SER A 280 -22.97 -19.29 14.34
CA SER A 280 -22.13 -20.48 14.59
C SER A 280 -21.46 -21.11 13.35
N ASN A 281 -22.13 -21.10 12.20
CA ASN A 281 -21.68 -21.78 10.97
C ASN A 281 -20.75 -20.94 10.09
N VAL A 282 -20.57 -19.64 10.37
CA VAL A 282 -19.65 -18.79 9.59
C VAL A 282 -18.22 -19.28 9.79
N LYS A 283 -17.43 -19.31 8.72
CA LYS A 283 -16.01 -19.69 8.79
C LYS A 283 -15.14 -18.45 8.92
N GLY A 284 -14.19 -18.51 9.85
CA GLY A 284 -13.17 -17.47 10.05
C GLY A 284 -11.87 -18.09 10.55
N ALA A 285 -10.86 -17.24 10.71
CA ALA A 285 -9.56 -17.62 11.25
C ALA A 285 -9.17 -16.67 12.39
N VAL A 286 -8.42 -17.19 13.37
CA VAL A 286 -7.83 -16.34 14.42
C VAL A 286 -6.45 -15.86 13.99
N VAL A 287 -6.17 -14.58 14.16
CA VAL A 287 -4.85 -13.97 13.98
C VAL A 287 -4.44 -13.30 15.29
N GLN A 288 -3.21 -13.58 15.76
CA GLN A 288 -2.57 -12.92 16.90
C GLN A 288 -1.28 -12.26 16.41
N PRO A 289 -1.32 -10.97 16.02
CA PRO A 289 -0.22 -10.34 15.30
C PRO A 289 1.08 -10.27 16.14
N ASP A 290 0.99 -10.06 17.46
CA ASP A 290 2.12 -10.08 18.40
C ASP A 290 2.22 -11.41 19.19
N GLY A 291 1.43 -12.42 18.83
CA GLY A 291 1.46 -13.74 19.46
C GLY A 291 0.64 -13.89 20.75
N PRO A 292 0.80 -15.01 21.49
CA PRO A 292 -0.02 -15.32 22.66
C PRO A 292 0.03 -14.25 23.76
N GLY A 293 -1.10 -14.02 24.42
CA GLY A 293 -1.23 -13.01 25.48
C GLY A 293 -1.36 -11.57 24.99
N THR A 294 -1.37 -11.34 23.68
CA THR A 294 -1.60 -10.03 23.05
C THR A 294 -2.96 -9.98 22.34
N GLN A 295 -3.27 -8.86 21.67
CA GLN A 295 -4.51 -8.72 20.91
C GLN A 295 -4.71 -9.88 19.92
N ALA A 296 -5.96 -10.28 19.76
CA ALA A 296 -6.37 -11.34 18.85
C ALA A 296 -7.56 -10.87 18.02
N PHE A 297 -7.62 -11.34 16.78
CA PHE A 297 -8.67 -10.95 15.83
C PHE A 297 -9.28 -12.20 15.20
N MET A 298 -10.61 -12.23 15.09
CA MET A 298 -11.29 -13.11 14.15
C MET A 298 -11.33 -12.42 12.80
N VAL A 299 -10.76 -13.05 11.76
CA VAL A 299 -10.71 -12.51 10.40
C VAL A 299 -11.42 -13.42 9.42
N TYR A 300 -12.00 -12.84 8.37
CA TYR A 300 -12.82 -13.54 7.38
C TYR A 300 -12.26 -13.41 5.96
N HIS A 301 -13.06 -13.71 4.94
CA HIS A 301 -12.61 -13.67 3.54
C HIS A 301 -12.11 -12.28 3.15
N ASN A 302 -12.87 -11.23 3.49
CA ASN A 302 -12.56 -9.84 3.15
C ASN A 302 -11.23 -9.34 3.74
N PHE A 303 -10.75 -9.89 4.86
CA PHE A 303 -9.39 -9.59 5.35
C PHE A 303 -8.32 -10.01 4.33
N ASN A 304 -8.47 -11.18 3.71
CA ASN A 304 -7.55 -11.64 2.67
C ASN A 304 -7.68 -10.82 1.37
N VAL A 305 -8.85 -10.24 1.10
CA VAL A 305 -9.04 -9.31 -0.02
C VAL A 305 -8.27 -8.02 0.22
N ILE A 306 -8.30 -7.44 1.42
CA ILE A 306 -7.48 -6.26 1.77
C ILE A 306 -5.98 -6.56 1.59
N ARG A 307 -5.55 -7.77 1.99
CA ARG A 307 -4.15 -8.19 1.82
C ARG A 307 -3.69 -8.30 0.36
N ARG A 308 -4.61 -8.31 -0.61
CA ARG A 308 -4.23 -8.23 -2.03
C ARG A 308 -3.66 -6.85 -2.35
N TYR A 309 -4.20 -5.81 -1.72
CA TYR A 309 -3.75 -4.42 -1.84
C TYR A 309 -2.33 -4.25 -1.27
N ASN A 310 -2.10 -4.78 -0.07
CA ASN A 310 -0.78 -4.85 0.56
C ASN A 310 -0.66 -6.16 1.38
N PRO A 311 0.34 -7.03 1.11
CA PRO A 311 0.44 -8.39 1.67
C PRO A 311 0.86 -8.44 3.15
N SER A 312 0.49 -7.46 3.97
CA SER A 312 0.78 -7.37 5.40
C SER A 312 -0.49 -7.57 6.24
N ASP A 313 -0.41 -8.44 7.26
CA ASP A 313 -1.51 -8.62 8.22
C ASP A 313 -1.74 -7.33 9.03
N TYR A 314 -0.68 -6.61 9.39
CA TYR A 314 -0.77 -5.34 10.11
C TYR A 314 -1.51 -4.30 9.28
N TYR A 315 -1.19 -4.20 7.99
CA TYR A 315 -1.90 -3.29 7.08
C TYR A 315 -3.39 -3.65 7.02
N ALA A 316 -3.71 -4.93 6.82
CA ALA A 316 -5.11 -5.36 6.69
C ALA A 316 -5.91 -5.16 7.98
N LEU A 317 -5.31 -5.39 9.15
CA LEU A 317 -5.90 -5.03 10.44
C LEU A 317 -6.09 -3.52 10.54
N GLY A 318 -5.09 -2.74 10.13
CA GLY A 318 -5.13 -1.27 10.11
C GLY A 318 -6.29 -0.72 9.29
N VAL A 319 -6.42 -1.17 8.03
CA VAL A 319 -7.53 -0.80 7.13
C VAL A 319 -8.87 -1.17 7.75
N GLY A 320 -9.00 -2.41 8.24
CA GLY A 320 -10.24 -2.92 8.81
C GLY A 320 -10.70 -2.11 10.03
N LEU A 321 -9.78 -1.87 10.97
CA LEU A 321 -10.05 -1.09 12.18
C LEU A 321 -10.40 0.36 11.84
N LEU A 322 -9.61 1.02 10.99
CA LEU A 322 -9.85 2.42 10.60
C LEU A 322 -11.22 2.57 9.92
N GLY A 323 -11.47 1.77 8.89
CA GLY A 323 -12.70 1.80 8.12
C GLY A 323 -13.94 1.55 8.99
N THR A 324 -13.87 0.57 9.89
CA THR A 324 -14.96 0.26 10.82
C THR A 324 -15.19 1.40 11.80
N GLY A 325 -14.14 1.97 12.39
CA GLY A 325 -14.25 3.07 13.35
C GLY A 325 -14.68 4.42 12.75
N ILE A 326 -14.60 4.57 11.43
CA ILE A 326 -15.10 5.75 10.71
C ILE A 326 -16.59 5.62 10.39
N VAL A 327 -17.01 4.50 9.81
CA VAL A 327 -18.36 4.34 9.23
C VAL A 327 -19.38 3.79 10.24
N SER A 328 -18.93 3.29 11.40
CA SER A 328 -19.82 2.79 12.47
C SER A 328 -20.20 3.85 13.50
N ALA A 329 -19.80 5.11 13.27
CA ALA A 329 -20.15 6.28 14.08
C ALA A 329 -21.40 6.98 13.53
#